data_AF-A0A820ISB7-F1
#
_entry.id   AF-A0A820ISB7-F1
#
_cell.length_a   1.000
_cell.length_b   1.000
_cell.length_c   1.000
_cell.angle_alpha   90.00
_cell.angle_beta   90.00
_cell.angle_gamma   90.00
#
_symmetry.space_group_name_H-M   'P 1'
#
loop_
_entity.id
_entity.type
_entity.pdbx_description
1 polymer ?
#
loop_
_entity_poly.entity_id
_entity_poly.type
_entity_poly.pdbx_seq_one_letter_code
_entity_poly.pdbx_strand_id
1 'polypeptide(L)'
;MKIFFQLIVKLKGCLLSLDYRRLIPIVIVTLLLFFFHTSHQCQFTSSNISYINKTRNSSNQTNIQSQLTRIIVVSHYNEDLNWLDLFIGDKIPHIVYTRSSDPLISHSLLVNKGREAVVYLRYIVDFYSSLPSSIAFIHAHRTSSHQKDPNDVVVALRALKWNKYSYMPLTSTKTQS
;
A
#
# COMPACT_ATOMS: atom_id res chain seq x y z
N MET A 1 -10.14 -38.43 -48.65
CA MET A 1 -9.73 -37.22 -49.38
C MET A 1 -10.85 -36.18 -49.60
N LYS A 2 -12.11 -36.56 -49.86
CA LYS A 2 -13.21 -35.61 -50.13
C LYS A 2 -13.61 -34.71 -48.94
N ILE A 3 -13.56 -35.22 -47.71
CA ILE A 3 -13.98 -34.48 -46.50
C ILE A 3 -13.02 -33.33 -46.16
N PHE A 4 -11.71 -33.55 -46.30
CA PHE A 4 -10.68 -32.53 -46.05
C PHE A 4 -10.79 -31.36 -47.05
N PHE A 5 -11.06 -31.67 -48.32
CA PHE A 5 -11.24 -30.65 -49.35
C PHE A 5 -12.52 -29.82 -49.10
N GLN A 6 -13.60 -30.46 -48.69
CA GLN A 6 -14.84 -29.77 -48.31
C GLN A 6 -14.64 -28.87 -47.08
N LEU A 7 -13.84 -29.31 -46.10
CA LEU A 7 -13.52 -28.52 -44.91
C LEU A 7 -12.69 -27.27 -45.27
N ILE A 8 -11.68 -27.42 -46.15
CA ILE A 8 -10.83 -26.30 -46.61
C ILE A 8 -11.64 -25.28 -47.42
N VAL A 9 -12.56 -25.73 -48.28
CA VAL A 9 -13.45 -24.83 -49.04
C VAL A 9 -14.41 -24.10 -48.10
N LYS A 10 -14.94 -24.77 -47.07
CA LYS A 10 -15.82 -24.16 -46.06
C LYS A 10 -15.07 -23.15 -45.17
N LEU A 11 -13.82 -23.44 -44.82
CA LEU A 11 -12.93 -22.53 -44.07
C LEU A 11 -12.57 -21.29 -44.89
N LYS A 12 -12.22 -21.45 -46.18
CA LYS A 12 -11.95 -20.31 -47.08
C LYS A 12 -13.20 -19.46 -47.32
N GLY A 13 -14.37 -20.06 -47.49
CA GLY A 13 -15.65 -19.35 -47.64
C GLY A 13 -16.03 -18.56 -46.39
N CYS A 14 -15.76 -19.10 -45.20
CA CYS A 14 -15.98 -18.43 -43.92
C CYS A 14 -15.00 -17.25 -43.71
N LEU A 15 -13.73 -17.41 -44.10
CA LEU A 15 -12.74 -16.33 -44.07
C LEU A 15 -13.02 -15.21 -45.08
N LEU A 16 -13.68 -15.52 -46.21
CA LEU A 16 -14.08 -14.53 -47.23
C LEU A 16 -15.42 -13.85 -46.93
N SER A 17 -16.25 -14.37 -46.02
CA SER A 17 -17.52 -13.74 -45.60
C SER A 17 -17.40 -12.99 -44.27
N LEU A 18 -16.22 -12.96 -43.66
CA LEU A 18 -15.94 -12.18 -42.46
C LEU A 18 -15.81 -10.71 -42.86
N ASP A 19 -16.89 -9.98 -42.65
CA ASP A 19 -17.01 -8.57 -42.96
C ASP A 19 -16.00 -7.77 -42.12
N TYR A 20 -14.87 -7.37 -42.71
CA TYR A 20 -13.74 -6.79 -41.98
C TYR A 20 -14.13 -5.53 -41.19
N ARG A 21 -15.19 -4.83 -41.63
CA ARG A 21 -15.80 -3.69 -40.94
C ARG A 21 -16.24 -4.01 -39.51
N ARG A 22 -16.63 -5.27 -39.22
CA ARG A 22 -17.01 -5.72 -37.87
C ARG A 22 -15.82 -6.24 -37.06
N LEU A 23 -14.73 -6.63 -37.71
CA LEU A 23 -13.51 -7.11 -37.05
C LEU A 23 -12.58 -5.97 -36.61
N ILE A 24 -12.51 -4.88 -37.40
CA ILE A 24 -11.72 -3.69 -37.06
C ILE A 24 -11.97 -3.18 -35.63
N PRO A 25 -13.22 -2.92 -35.18
CA PRO A 25 -13.45 -2.39 -33.85
C PRO A 25 -13.05 -3.40 -32.76
N ILE A 26 -13.23 -4.71 -32.98
CA ILE A 26 -12.84 -5.75 -32.02
C ILE A 26 -11.32 -5.77 -31.87
N VAL A 27 -10.58 -5.76 -32.97
CA VAL A 27 -9.11 -5.74 -32.95
C VAL A 27 -8.60 -4.46 -32.27
N ILE A 28 -9.18 -3.29 -32.59
CA ILE A 28 -8.82 -2.02 -31.95
C ILE A 28 -9.07 -2.07 -30.44
N VAL A 29 -10.23 -2.55 -30.00
CA VAL A 29 -10.55 -2.66 -28.56
C VAL A 29 -9.59 -3.62 -27.86
N THR A 30 -9.27 -4.77 -28.45
CA THR A 30 -8.29 -5.71 -27.86
C THR A 30 -6.88 -5.13 -27.78
N LEU A 31 -6.44 -4.38 -28.80
CA LEU A 31 -5.16 -3.69 -28.79
C LEU A 31 -5.13 -2.58 -27.74
N LEU A 32 -6.20 -1.78 -27.63
CA LEU A 32 -6.31 -0.75 -26.59
C LEU A 32 -6.26 -1.36 -25.20
N LEU A 33 -7.02 -2.42 -24.93
CA LEU A 33 -6.98 -3.12 -23.64
C LEU A 33 -5.59 -3.71 -23.35
N PHE A 34 -4.90 -4.24 -24.35
CA PHE A 34 -3.52 -4.73 -24.21
C PHE A 34 -2.56 -3.58 -23.90
N PHE A 35 -2.63 -2.46 -24.63
CA PHE A 35 -1.81 -1.27 -24.37
C PHE A 35 -2.08 -0.68 -22.98
N PHE A 36 -3.34 -0.60 -22.55
CA PHE A 36 -3.67 -0.17 -21.18
C PHE A 36 -3.13 -1.16 -20.14
N HIS A 37 -3.24 -2.47 -20.39
CA HIS A 37 -2.72 -3.49 -19.50
C HIS A 37 -1.19 -3.43 -19.37
N THR A 38 -0.46 -3.26 -20.48
CA THR A 38 1.00 -3.11 -20.46
C THR A 38 1.43 -1.78 -19.86
N SER A 39 0.65 -0.72 -20.05
CA SER A 39 0.92 0.60 -19.46
C SER A 39 0.73 0.60 -17.94
N HIS A 40 -0.18 -0.23 -17.42
CA HIS A 40 -0.38 -0.41 -15.99
C HIS A 40 0.72 -1.23 -15.30
N GLN A 41 1.64 -1.87 -16.05
CA GLN A 41 2.77 -2.61 -15.47
C GLN A 41 4.03 -1.76 -15.26
N CYS A 42 4.00 -0.47 -15.58
CA CYS A 42 5.17 0.40 -15.48
C CYS A 42 4.90 1.62 -14.60
N GLN A 43 4.96 1.44 -13.28
CA GLN A 43 5.47 2.41 -12.28
C GLN A 43 5.47 1.79 -10.88
N PHE A 44 6.09 0.62 -10.74
CA PHE A 44 6.51 0.11 -9.42
C PHE A 44 7.99 0.47 -9.27
N THR A 45 8.27 1.75 -9.04
CA THR A 45 9.61 2.15 -8.60
C THR A 45 9.71 1.78 -7.13
N SER A 46 10.28 0.60 -6.86
CA SER A 46 10.78 0.28 -5.53
C SER A 46 11.81 1.34 -5.18
N SER A 47 11.43 2.33 -4.36
CA SER A 47 12.43 3.15 -3.70
C SER A 47 13.30 2.20 -2.90
N ASN A 48 14.61 2.27 -3.13
CA ASN A 48 15.58 1.55 -2.30
C ASN A 48 15.44 2.08 -0.87
N ILE A 49 14.61 1.42 -0.05
CA ILE A 49 14.50 1.73 1.36
C ILE A 49 15.76 1.20 2.00
N SER A 50 16.71 2.11 2.19
CA SER A 50 17.84 1.91 3.09
C SER A 50 17.31 1.83 4.51
N TYR A 51 16.91 0.63 4.93
CA TYR A 51 16.80 0.30 6.34
C TYR A 51 18.18 0.52 6.98
N ILE A 52 18.34 1.60 7.75
CA ILE A 52 19.52 1.82 8.59
C ILE A 52 19.44 0.81 9.75
N ASN A 53 19.81 -0.43 9.48
CA ASN A 53 20.18 -1.37 10.51
C ASN A 53 21.61 -1.01 10.92
N LYS A 54 21.76 -0.22 11.98
CA LYS A 54 23.03 -0.14 12.71
C LYS A 54 23.38 -1.58 13.14
N THR A 55 24.38 -2.15 12.47
CA THR A 55 24.80 -3.55 12.56
C THR A 55 24.95 -4.01 14.00
N ARG A 56 24.03 -4.84 14.48
CA ARG A 56 24.32 -5.80 15.54
C ARG A 56 24.66 -7.12 14.87
N ASN A 57 25.90 -7.54 15.01
CA ASN A 57 26.33 -8.90 14.72
C ASN A 57 25.43 -9.87 15.50
N SER A 58 24.66 -10.68 14.79
CA SER A 58 23.97 -11.85 15.36
C SER A 58 23.97 -12.94 14.30
N SER A 59 25.08 -13.67 14.30
CA SER A 59 25.15 -15.03 13.82
C SER A 59 24.18 -15.91 14.62
N ASN A 60 23.40 -16.72 13.89
CA ASN A 60 22.53 -17.82 14.33
C ASN A 60 21.11 -17.46 14.78
N GLN A 61 20.18 -17.35 13.81
CA GLN A 61 18.78 -17.75 14.01
C GLN A 61 18.06 -17.94 12.66
N THR A 62 18.18 -19.13 12.08
CA THR A 62 17.24 -19.63 11.08
C THR A 62 16.29 -20.62 11.77
N ASN A 63 15.09 -20.19 12.16
CA ASN A 63 13.81 -20.93 12.01
C ASN A 63 12.66 -20.47 12.96
N ILE A 64 11.50 -20.17 12.35
CA ILE A 64 10.12 -20.10 12.90
C ILE A 64 9.80 -19.03 13.96
N GLN A 65 10.29 -17.82 13.76
CA GLN A 65 9.47 -16.61 13.93
C GLN A 65 9.79 -15.73 12.71
N SER A 66 8.95 -15.77 11.68
CA SER A 66 8.87 -14.67 10.74
C SER A 66 8.74 -13.41 11.59
N GLN A 67 9.81 -12.61 11.66
CA GLN A 67 9.92 -11.52 12.61
C GLN A 67 8.60 -10.77 12.65
N LEU A 68 7.93 -10.76 13.80
CA LEU A 68 6.68 -10.00 13.99
C LEU A 68 7.05 -8.52 13.89
N THR A 69 7.18 -8.05 12.65
CA THR A 69 7.52 -6.68 12.32
C THR A 69 6.28 -5.85 12.59
N ARG A 70 6.47 -4.80 13.37
CA ARG A 70 5.42 -3.84 13.71
C ARG A 70 5.90 -2.49 13.28
N ILE A 71 5.02 -1.74 12.63
CA ILE A 71 5.35 -0.42 12.12
C ILE A 71 4.23 0.56 12.44
N ILE A 72 4.61 1.83 12.56
CA ILE A 72 3.68 2.94 12.69
C ILE A 72 3.75 3.78 11.42
N VAL A 73 2.60 4.01 10.80
CA VAL A 73 2.47 4.83 9.60
C VAL A 73 1.77 6.12 9.99
N VAL A 74 2.47 7.24 9.82
CA VAL A 74 2.03 8.56 10.26
C VAL A 74 1.60 9.39 9.06
N SER A 75 0.34 9.82 9.05
CA SER A 75 -0.18 10.79 8.09
C SER A 75 0.06 12.21 8.60
N HIS A 76 1.03 12.88 8.00
CA HIS A 76 1.47 14.23 8.33
C HIS A 76 1.10 15.25 7.24
N TYR A 77 0.88 16.50 7.65
CA TYR A 77 0.72 17.66 6.78
C TYR A 77 1.45 18.87 7.33
N ASN A 78 0.88 19.51 8.37
CA ASN A 78 1.41 20.73 8.98
C ASN A 78 1.51 20.61 10.52
N GLU A 79 1.30 19.42 11.05
CA GLU A 79 1.31 19.16 12.49
C GLU A 79 2.75 19.09 13.04
N ASP A 80 2.95 19.40 14.32
CA ASP A 80 4.26 19.23 14.96
C ASP A 80 4.59 17.73 15.15
N LEU A 81 5.76 17.31 14.69
CA LEU A 81 6.27 15.93 14.79
C LEU A 81 7.33 15.73 15.89
N ASN A 82 7.73 16.78 16.63
CA ASN A 82 8.77 16.66 17.67
C ASN A 82 8.48 15.57 18.71
N TRP A 83 7.21 15.29 18.96
CA TRP A 83 6.78 14.24 19.88
C TRP A 83 7.12 12.82 19.39
N LEU A 84 7.25 12.60 18.08
CA LEU A 84 7.45 11.27 17.50
C LEU A 84 8.80 10.70 17.94
N ASP A 85 9.87 11.49 17.81
CA ASP A 85 11.20 11.09 18.25
C ASP A 85 11.30 10.97 19.77
N LEU A 86 10.66 11.90 20.50
CA LEU A 86 10.69 11.92 21.96
C LEU A 86 10.00 10.70 22.59
N PHE A 87 8.89 10.24 22.01
CA PHE A 87 8.06 9.21 22.64
C PHE A 87 8.11 7.85 21.96
N ILE A 88 8.30 7.80 20.64
CA ILE A 88 8.42 6.57 19.87
C ILE A 88 9.89 6.25 19.64
N GLY A 89 10.66 7.21 19.12
CA GLY A 89 12.09 7.07 18.85
C GLY A 89 12.42 5.74 18.15
N ASP A 90 13.50 5.08 18.58
CA ASP A 90 13.97 3.80 18.02
C ASP A 90 13.20 2.57 18.51
N LYS A 91 12.17 2.72 19.34
CA LYS A 91 11.48 1.57 19.97
C LYS A 91 10.59 0.83 18.99
N ILE A 92 9.93 1.56 18.10
CA ILE A 92 9.05 1.00 17.07
C ILE A 92 9.38 1.72 15.76
N PRO A 93 9.72 0.98 14.69
CA PRO A 93 9.90 1.56 13.37
C PRO A 93 8.68 2.37 12.95
N HIS A 94 8.90 3.54 12.37
CA HIS A 94 7.82 4.37 11.88
C HIS A 94 8.18 5.00 10.53
N ILE A 95 7.16 5.30 9.73
CA ILE A 95 7.27 6.01 8.45
C ILE A 95 6.30 7.17 8.46
N VAL A 96 6.79 8.34 8.07
CA VAL A 96 5.99 9.55 7.97
C VAL A 96 5.77 9.86 6.49
N TYR A 97 4.50 9.92 6.09
CA TYR A 97 4.12 10.45 4.77
C TYR A 97 3.60 11.87 4.95
N THR A 98 4.17 12.81 4.21
CA THR A 98 3.77 14.22 4.26
C THR A 98 2.90 14.57 3.07
N ARG A 99 1.72 15.13 3.33
CA ARG A 99 0.77 15.58 2.30
C ARG A 99 1.16 16.94 1.72
N SER A 100 2.39 17.07 1.25
CA SER A 100 2.90 18.28 0.59
C SER A 100 2.91 18.11 -0.92
N SER A 101 2.85 19.19 -1.68
CA SER A 101 3.16 19.19 -3.11
C SER A 101 4.65 19.33 -3.39
N ASP A 102 5.47 19.50 -2.35
CA ASP A 102 6.92 19.63 -2.47
C ASP A 102 7.53 18.26 -2.84
N PRO A 103 8.18 18.13 -4.02
CA PRO A 103 8.80 16.88 -4.44
C PRO A 103 10.11 16.58 -3.71
N LEU A 104 10.69 17.53 -2.98
CA LEU A 104 11.93 17.35 -2.22
C LEU A 104 11.72 16.54 -0.92
N ILE A 105 10.48 16.42 -0.47
CA ILE A 105 10.14 15.67 0.73
C ILE A 105 10.04 14.18 0.37
N SER A 106 10.89 13.36 1.00
CA SER A 106 10.77 11.91 0.89
C SER A 106 9.39 11.46 1.40
N HIS A 107 8.70 10.62 0.64
CA HIS A 107 7.30 10.18 0.91
C HIS A 107 6.25 11.30 0.83
N SER A 108 6.48 12.29 -0.04
CA SER A 108 5.51 13.34 -0.38
C SER A 108 4.38 12.83 -1.29
N LEU A 109 3.16 13.29 -1.03
CA LEU A 109 1.99 12.96 -1.85
C LEU A 109 1.59 14.12 -2.77
N LEU A 110 1.83 13.92 -4.08
CA LEU A 110 1.54 14.89 -5.15
C LEU A 110 0.11 15.45 -5.16
N VAL A 111 -0.88 14.64 -4.74
CA VAL A 111 -2.30 15.04 -4.76
C VAL A 111 -3.02 14.59 -3.48
N ASN A 112 -3.32 15.54 -2.60
CA ASN A 112 -4.06 15.31 -1.37
C ASN A 112 -5.59 15.30 -1.61
N LYS A 113 -6.10 14.29 -2.34
CA LYS A 113 -7.56 14.10 -2.57
C LYS A 113 -8.25 13.21 -1.54
N GLY A 114 -7.50 12.60 -0.62
CA GLY A 114 -8.02 11.63 0.37
C GLY A 114 -7.63 11.91 1.83
N ARG A 115 -6.96 13.04 2.13
CA ARG A 115 -6.45 13.36 3.48
C ARG A 115 -5.62 12.21 4.05
N GLU A 116 -5.97 11.68 5.21
CA GLU A 116 -5.24 10.56 5.84
C GLU A 116 -5.39 9.24 5.07
N ALA A 117 -6.56 9.02 4.45
CA ALA A 117 -6.83 7.75 3.77
C ALA A 117 -5.87 7.50 2.60
N VAL A 118 -5.46 8.57 1.89
CA VAL A 118 -4.48 8.44 0.79
C VAL A 118 -3.10 8.06 1.30
N VAL A 119 -2.71 8.50 2.51
CA VAL A 119 -1.45 8.09 3.13
C VAL A 119 -1.46 6.61 3.46
N TYR A 120 -2.53 6.14 4.13
CA TYR A 120 -2.62 4.74 4.53
C TYR A 120 -2.68 3.81 3.33
N LEU A 121 -3.46 4.17 2.31
CA LEU A 121 -3.51 3.43 1.05
C LEU A 121 -2.15 3.43 0.34
N ARG A 122 -1.45 4.57 0.32
CA ARG A 122 -0.13 4.67 -0.30
C ARG A 122 0.86 3.69 0.34
N TYR A 123 0.90 3.64 1.67
CA TYR A 123 1.74 2.68 2.38
C TYR A 123 1.38 1.23 2.01
N ILE A 124 0.10 0.88 1.99
CA ILE A 124 -0.34 -0.48 1.64
C ILE A 124 0.11 -0.84 0.22
N VAL A 125 0.00 0.08 -0.73
CA VAL A 125 0.43 -0.13 -2.12
C VAL A 125 1.95 -0.25 -2.22
N ASP A 126 2.70 0.67 -1.61
CA ASP A 126 4.17 0.69 -1.67
C ASP A 126 4.79 -0.59 -1.08
N PHE A 127 4.16 -1.17 -0.05
CA PHE A 127 4.67 -2.32 0.69
C PHE A 127 3.83 -3.60 0.53
N TYR A 128 2.95 -3.67 -0.48
CA TYR A 128 1.94 -4.74 -0.62
C TYR A 128 2.55 -6.16 -0.51
N SER A 129 3.68 -6.39 -1.18
CA SER A 129 4.37 -7.69 -1.21
C SER A 129 5.12 -8.04 0.08
N SER A 130 5.29 -7.08 0.98
CA SER A 130 6.13 -7.20 2.19
C SER A 130 5.49 -6.50 3.39
N LEU A 131 4.16 -6.58 3.52
CA LEU A 131 3.46 -5.93 4.63
C LEU A 131 3.91 -6.56 5.96
N PRO A 132 4.19 -5.72 6.98
CA PRO A 132 4.54 -6.22 8.30
C PRO A 132 3.33 -6.88 8.97
N SER A 133 3.60 -7.70 10.00
CA SER A 133 2.54 -8.47 10.67
C SER A 133 1.53 -7.60 11.40
N SER A 134 1.92 -6.38 11.80
CA SER A 134 0.99 -5.39 12.35
C SER A 134 1.38 -3.97 11.94
N ILE A 135 0.37 -3.17 11.63
CA ILE A 135 0.52 -1.77 11.24
C ILE A 135 -0.40 -0.93 12.12
N ALA A 136 0.13 0.14 12.70
CA ALA A 136 -0.69 1.18 13.32
C ALA A 136 -0.73 2.40 12.40
N PHE A 137 -1.92 2.74 11.93
CA PHE A 137 -2.15 3.96 11.15
C PHE A 137 -2.57 5.09 12.08
N ILE A 138 -1.83 6.20 12.06
CA ILE A 138 -2.10 7.35 12.91
C ILE A 138 -2.03 8.66 12.13
N HIS A 139 -2.79 9.64 12.61
CA HIS A 139 -2.60 11.03 12.22
C HIS A 139 -1.47 11.67 13.06
N ALA A 140 -0.75 12.65 12.49
CA ALA A 140 0.42 13.28 13.11
C ALA A 140 0.09 14.11 14.36
N HIS A 141 -1.17 14.50 14.58
CA HIS A 141 -1.57 15.18 15.80
C HIS A 141 -1.38 14.27 17.03
N ARG A 142 -0.50 14.69 17.95
CA ARG A 142 -0.34 14.03 19.25
C ARG A 142 -1.62 14.07 20.07
N THR A 143 -2.21 15.27 20.17
CA THR A 143 -3.46 15.49 20.87
C THR A 143 -4.48 16.15 19.96
N SER A 144 -5.74 15.71 20.06
CA SER A 144 -6.84 16.37 19.38
C SER A 144 -8.02 16.56 20.33
N SER A 145 -8.57 17.77 20.36
CA SER A 145 -9.69 18.14 21.23
C SER A 145 -10.98 17.37 20.93
N HIS A 146 -11.03 16.70 19.76
CA HIS A 146 -12.17 15.92 19.30
C HIS A 146 -11.98 14.41 19.49
N GLN A 147 -10.81 13.94 19.93
CA GLN A 147 -10.67 12.56 20.38
C GLN A 147 -11.34 12.42 21.74
N LYS A 148 -12.06 11.32 21.96
CA LYS A 148 -12.36 10.85 23.31
C LYS A 148 -11.18 10.04 23.81
N ASP A 149 -10.94 10.11 25.12
CA ASP A 149 -9.84 9.50 25.87
C ASP A 149 -9.22 8.23 25.23
N PRO A 150 -7.88 8.06 25.22
CA PRO A 150 -6.93 9.09 25.57
C PRO A 150 -6.91 10.13 24.46
N ASN A 151 -6.92 11.40 24.84
CA ASN A 151 -6.74 12.49 23.89
C ASN A 151 -5.29 12.55 23.38
N ASP A 152 -4.40 11.69 23.87
CA ASP A 152 -3.00 11.56 23.47
C ASP A 152 -2.75 10.22 22.76
N VAL A 153 -2.37 10.28 21.47
CA VAL A 153 -2.06 9.13 20.63
C VAL A 153 -0.92 8.28 21.20
N VAL A 154 0.04 8.89 21.90
CA VAL A 154 1.16 8.17 22.52
C VAL A 154 0.65 7.18 23.58
N VAL A 155 -0.36 7.58 24.35
CA VAL A 155 -0.97 6.71 25.36
C VAL A 155 -1.69 5.54 24.69
N ALA A 156 -2.44 5.81 23.60
CA ALA A 156 -3.11 4.77 22.83
C ALA A 156 -2.11 3.76 22.24
N LEU A 157 -1.02 4.24 21.63
CA LEU A 157 0.03 3.40 21.04
C LEU A 157 0.72 2.51 22.08
N ARG A 158 0.96 3.02 23.30
CA ARG A 158 1.53 2.23 24.40
C ARG A 158 0.58 1.16 24.93
N ALA A 159 -0.73 1.38 24.82
CA ALA A 159 -1.75 0.42 25.26
C ALA A 159 -2.05 -0.67 24.22
N LEU A 160 -1.50 -0.57 22.99
CA LEU A 160 -1.77 -1.54 21.93
C LEU A 160 -1.32 -2.95 22.32
N LYS A 161 -2.27 -3.89 22.29
CA LYS A 161 -2.01 -5.32 22.40
C LYS A 161 -1.75 -5.90 21.03
N TRP A 162 -0.54 -5.69 20.54
CA TRP A 162 -0.08 -6.18 19.24
C TRP A 162 -0.32 -7.69 19.09
N ASN A 163 -0.77 -8.11 17.90
CA ASN A 163 -1.08 -9.51 17.55
C ASN A 163 -2.20 -10.18 18.38
N LYS A 164 -2.89 -9.46 19.28
CA LYS A 164 -4.01 -10.02 20.03
C LYS A 164 -5.34 -9.97 19.24
N TYR A 165 -5.51 -8.93 18.45
CA TYR A 165 -6.73 -8.67 17.68
C TYR A 165 -6.36 -8.36 16.23
N SER A 166 -7.21 -8.77 15.29
CA SER A 166 -7.01 -8.49 13.86
C SER A 166 -7.10 -6.99 13.52
N TYR A 167 -7.86 -6.24 14.32
CA TYR A 167 -7.92 -4.78 14.27
C TYR A 167 -8.18 -4.22 15.68
N MET A 168 -7.66 -3.03 15.96
CA MET A 168 -7.87 -2.34 17.23
C MET A 168 -7.99 -0.83 16.96
N PRO A 169 -9.12 -0.18 17.30
CA PRO A 169 -9.20 1.27 17.23
C PRO A 169 -8.27 1.90 18.27
N LEU A 170 -7.73 3.08 17.97
CA LEU A 170 -6.83 3.83 18.88
C LEU A 170 -7.60 4.68 19.91
N THR A 171 -8.86 4.36 20.17
CA THR A 171 -9.69 4.98 21.21
C THR A 171 -9.55 4.19 22.52
N SER A 172 -9.57 4.84 23.69
CA SER A 172 -9.60 4.12 24.98
C SER A 172 -10.81 3.21 25.00
N THR A 173 -10.55 1.92 25.06
CA THR A 173 -11.53 0.95 25.53
C THR A 173 -11.72 1.17 27.04
N LYS A 174 -12.49 2.18 27.44
CA LYS A 174 -13.32 2.07 28.65
C LYS A 174 -14.56 1.25 28.31
N THR A 175 -14.34 0.00 27.94
CA THR A 175 -15.32 -1.10 27.87
C THR A 175 -14.45 -2.34 27.68
N GLN A 176 -14.17 -3.15 28.68
CA GLN A 176 -15.12 -3.81 29.57
C GLN A 176 -14.56 -3.87 31.00
N SER A 177 -15.47 -3.67 31.95
CA SER A 177 -15.42 -4.10 33.35
C SER A 177 -15.01 -5.55 33.50
#